data_AF-A0A8C5Y395-F1
#
_entry.id   AF-A0A8C5Y395-F1
#
_cell.length_a   1.000
_cell.length_b   1.000
_cell.length_c   1.000
_cell.angle_alpha   90.00
_cell.angle_beta   90.00
_cell.angle_gamma   90.00
#
_symmetry.space_group_name_H-M   'P 1'
#
loop_
_entity.id
_entity.type
_entity.pdbx_description
1 polymer ?
#
loop_
_entity_poly.entity_id
_entity_poly.type
_entity_poly.pdbx_seq_one_letter_code
_entity_poly.pdbx_strand_id
1 'polypeptide(L)'
;MDSVEKTTNRSEQKSRKFLKSLIRKQPQELLLVIGTGVSAAVAPGIPALCSWRSCIEAVIEAAEQLEVLHPGDIAEFRRKVTKDRDLLVVAHDLIRKMSPRTGDTKPNFFQDCLMEVFDNLEQHIQNPLVLQSVLSLMDRGTMVLTTNYDNLLELFGQQQNKPMESLDLKDKTK
;
A
#
# COMPACT_ATOMS: atom_id res chain seq x y z
N MET A 1 9.23 -54.65 18.47
CA MET A 1 9.77 -53.30 18.22
C MET A 1 8.82 -52.66 17.25
N ASP A 2 7.85 -51.92 17.79
CA ASP A 2 6.81 -51.27 17.02
C ASP A 2 7.35 -49.96 16.44
N SER A 3 7.31 -49.85 15.12
CA SER A 3 7.69 -48.66 14.38
C SER A 3 6.64 -47.58 14.59
N VAL A 4 6.99 -46.57 15.38
CA VAL A 4 6.16 -45.37 15.57
C VAL A 4 6.18 -44.56 14.28
N GLU A 5 5.11 -44.70 13.48
CA GLU A 5 4.81 -43.78 12.38
C GLU A 5 4.64 -42.37 12.94
N LYS A 6 5.64 -41.53 12.66
CA LYS A 6 5.64 -40.12 12.96
C LYS A 6 4.68 -39.44 11.98
N THR A 7 3.42 -39.30 12.37
CA THR A 7 2.43 -38.49 11.66
C THR A 7 2.91 -37.04 11.62
N THR A 8 3.51 -36.65 10.50
CA THR A 8 3.74 -35.25 10.17
C THR A 8 2.38 -34.57 10.06
N ASN A 9 2.01 -33.81 11.09
CA ASN A 9 0.95 -32.81 11.03
C ASN A 9 1.32 -31.76 9.97
N ARG A 10 1.10 -32.08 8.69
CA ARG A 10 0.96 -31.08 7.64
C ARG A 10 -0.27 -30.28 8.03
N SER A 11 -0.06 -29.08 8.57
CA SER A 11 -1.11 -28.09 8.67
C SER A 11 -1.69 -27.92 7.28
N GLU A 12 -2.87 -28.48 7.04
CA GLU A 12 -3.62 -28.21 5.82
C GLU A 12 -3.71 -26.70 5.68
N GLN A 13 -3.01 -26.15 4.69
CA GLN A 13 -3.08 -24.76 4.34
C GLN A 13 -4.53 -24.51 3.95
N LYS A 14 -5.35 -24.04 4.90
CA LYS A 14 -6.76 -23.71 4.68
C LYS A 14 -6.82 -22.85 3.43
N SER A 15 -7.27 -23.44 2.32
CA SER A 15 -7.49 -22.72 1.08
C SER A 15 -8.38 -21.53 1.43
N ARG A 16 -7.83 -20.32 1.28
CA ARG A 16 -8.56 -19.09 1.58
C ARG A 16 -9.80 -19.10 0.69
N LYS A 17 -10.97 -19.35 1.29
CA LYS A 17 -12.20 -19.59 0.55
C LYS A 17 -12.65 -18.28 -0.08
N PHE A 18 -12.57 -18.19 -1.41
CA PHE A 18 -13.29 -17.16 -2.14
C PHE A 18 -14.79 -17.36 -1.91
N LEU A 19 -15.52 -16.28 -1.65
CA LEU A 19 -16.96 -16.35 -1.42
C LEU A 19 -17.64 -16.85 -2.71
N LYS A 20 -18.27 -18.03 -2.65
CA LYS A 20 -18.95 -18.63 -3.81
C LYS A 20 -20.02 -17.70 -4.42
N SER A 21 -20.59 -16.81 -3.62
CA SER A 21 -21.55 -15.79 -4.08
C SER A 21 -20.93 -14.82 -5.08
N LEU A 22 -19.65 -14.47 -4.93
CA LEU A 22 -18.96 -13.53 -5.83
C LEU A 22 -18.79 -14.10 -7.24
N ILE A 23 -18.71 -15.42 -7.40
CA ILE A 23 -18.58 -16.09 -8.71
C ILE A 23 -19.81 -15.84 -9.60
N ARG A 24 -20.98 -15.60 -8.99
CA ARG A 24 -22.24 -15.38 -9.71
C ARG A 24 -22.54 -13.90 -9.98
N LYS A 25 -21.75 -12.99 -9.42
CA LYS A 25 -21.95 -11.54 -9.57
C LYS A 25 -21.39 -11.06 -10.90
N GLN A 26 -22.13 -10.18 -11.56
CA GLN A 26 -21.61 -9.45 -12.71
C GLN A 26 -20.63 -8.38 -12.24
N PRO A 27 -19.62 -8.01 -13.04
CA PRO A 27 -18.64 -7.00 -12.65
C PRO A 27 -19.25 -5.66 -12.21
N GLN A 28 -20.35 -5.23 -12.82
CA GLN A 28 -21.07 -4.00 -12.46
C GLN A 28 -21.69 -4.04 -11.05
N GLU A 29 -21.85 -5.24 -10.48
CA GLU A 29 -22.35 -5.43 -9.11
C GLU A 29 -21.22 -5.47 -8.07
N LEU A 30 -19.97 -5.30 -8.50
CA LEU A 30 -18.79 -5.42 -7.64
C LEU A 30 -18.19 -4.06 -7.30
N LEU A 31 -17.80 -3.93 -6.04
CA LEU A 31 -16.86 -2.92 -5.56
C LEU A 31 -15.57 -3.64 -5.18
N LEU A 32 -14.48 -3.36 -5.90
CA LEU A 32 -13.17 -3.90 -5.59
C LEU A 32 -12.41 -2.91 -4.71
N VAL A 33 -12.13 -3.30 -3.47
CA VAL A 33 -11.28 -2.52 -2.57
C VAL A 33 -9.86 -3.04 -2.65
N ILE A 34 -8.94 -2.22 -3.15
CA ILE A 34 -7.51 -2.54 -3.24
C ILE A 34 -6.74 -1.77 -2.17
N GLY A 35 -5.71 -2.42 -1.63
CA GLY A 35 -4.74 -1.80 -0.72
C GLY A 35 -3.33 -2.09 -1.18
N THR A 36 -2.34 -1.76 -0.34
CA THR A 36 -0.90 -1.85 -0.66
C THR A 36 -0.46 -3.26 -1.07
N GLY A 37 -1.20 -4.29 -0.68
CA GLY A 37 -0.93 -5.67 -1.11
C GLY A 37 -0.98 -5.90 -2.62
N VAL A 38 -1.76 -5.10 -3.37
CA VAL A 38 -1.75 -5.14 -4.84
C VAL A 38 -0.42 -4.62 -5.38
N SER A 39 0.02 -3.47 -4.89
CA SER A 39 1.31 -2.85 -5.25
C SER A 39 2.48 -3.78 -4.89
N ALA A 40 2.46 -4.37 -3.69
CA ALA A 40 3.47 -5.34 -3.26
C ALA A 40 3.51 -6.60 -4.13
N ALA A 41 2.35 -7.07 -4.63
CA ALA A 41 2.29 -8.25 -5.48
C ALA A 41 2.91 -8.01 -6.87
N VAL A 42 2.84 -6.78 -7.38
CA VAL A 42 3.37 -6.46 -8.72
C VAL A 42 4.80 -5.93 -8.69
N ALA A 43 5.22 -5.31 -7.59
CA ALA A 43 6.57 -4.77 -7.38
C ALA A 43 7.23 -5.34 -6.10
N PRO A 44 7.44 -6.67 -6.02
CA PRO A 44 7.97 -7.33 -4.81
C PRO A 44 9.44 -6.97 -4.50
N GLY A 45 10.14 -6.33 -5.43
CA GLY A 45 11.51 -5.85 -5.23
C GLY A 45 11.63 -4.57 -4.41
N ILE A 46 10.52 -3.89 -4.12
CA ILE A 46 10.52 -2.62 -3.40
C ILE A 46 10.41 -2.86 -1.90
N PRO A 47 11.47 -2.57 -1.11
CA PRO A 47 11.47 -2.88 0.32
C PRO A 47 10.31 -2.23 1.09
N ALA A 48 9.93 -1.00 0.74
CA ALA A 48 8.84 -0.27 1.37
C ALA A 48 7.47 -0.99 1.25
N LEU A 49 7.28 -1.84 0.23
CA LEU A 49 6.06 -2.62 0.04
C LEU A 49 6.08 -3.98 0.77
N CYS A 50 7.25 -4.45 1.19
CA CYS A 50 7.43 -5.78 1.77
C CYS A 50 7.02 -5.86 3.24
N SER A 51 7.09 -4.76 3.99
CA SER A 51 6.67 -4.71 5.38
C SER A 51 6.31 -3.30 5.84
N TRP A 52 5.43 -3.18 6.84
CA TRP A 52 5.13 -1.91 7.49
C TRP A 52 6.37 -1.26 8.12
N ARG A 53 7.31 -2.06 8.61
CA ARG A 53 8.58 -1.57 9.16
C ARG A 53 9.39 -0.85 8.08
N SER A 54 9.63 -1.53 6.97
CA SER A 54 10.41 -0.99 5.84
C SER A 54 9.70 0.20 5.18
N CYS A 55 8.36 0.22 5.15
CA CYS A 55 7.58 1.38 4.74
C CYS A 55 7.88 2.59 5.63
N ILE A 56 7.81 2.44 6.96
CA ILE A 56 8.10 3.52 7.89
C ILE A 56 9.56 3.97 7.79
N GLU A 57 10.51 3.05 7.61
CA GLU A 57 11.93 3.39 7.39
C GLU A 57 12.12 4.24 6.13
N ALA A 58 11.49 3.86 5.02
CA ALA A 58 11.52 4.61 3.77
C ALA A 58 10.89 6.01 3.93
N VAL A 59 9.77 6.14 4.66
CA VAL A 59 9.16 7.45 4.94
C VAL A 59 10.07 8.33 5.78
N ILE A 60 10.79 7.77 6.77
CA ILE A 60 11.77 8.53 7.57
C ILE A 60 12.94 9.00 6.71
N GLU A 61 13.39 8.18 5.77
CA GLU A 61 14.44 8.54 4.80
C GLU A 61 13.98 9.64 3.84
N ALA A 62 12.79 9.51 3.25
CA ALA A 62 12.19 10.57 2.43
C ALA A 62 12.03 11.86 3.22
N ALA A 63 11.63 11.79 4.49
CA ALA A 63 11.50 12.95 5.35
C ALA A 63 12.85 13.65 5.64
N GLU A 64 13.95 12.90 5.65
CA GLU A 64 15.32 13.44 5.74
C GLU A 64 15.71 14.15 4.45
N GLN A 65 15.46 13.51 3.29
CA GLN A 65 15.80 14.03 1.97
C GLN A 65 15.01 15.30 1.61
N LEU A 66 13.73 15.33 2.00
CA LEU A 66 12.84 16.49 1.81
C LEU A 66 13.03 17.56 2.90
N GLU A 67 13.91 17.35 3.88
CA GLU A 67 14.20 18.25 5.00
C GLU A 67 12.95 18.64 5.83
N VAL A 68 11.94 17.76 5.90
CA VAL A 68 10.67 18.01 6.61
C VAL A 68 10.71 17.58 8.09
N LEU A 69 11.76 16.89 8.51
CA LEU A 69 12.00 16.52 9.91
C LEU A 69 13.38 16.97 10.39
N HIS A 70 13.44 17.40 11.65
CA HIS A 70 14.71 17.77 12.27
C HIS A 70 15.62 16.53 12.44
N PRO A 71 16.95 16.63 12.22
CA PRO A 71 17.87 15.49 12.33
C PRO A 71 17.80 14.72 13.65
N GLY A 72 17.56 15.43 14.76
CA GLY A 72 17.36 14.81 16.07
C GLY A 72 16.11 13.92 16.14
N ASP A 73 15.01 14.32 15.49
CA ASP A 73 13.79 13.53 15.41
C ASP A 73 13.99 12.31 14.49
N ILE A 74 14.71 12.46 13.38
CA ILE A 74 15.05 11.36 12.46
C ILE A 74 15.83 10.28 13.21
N ALA A 75 16.88 10.66 13.94
CA ALA A 75 17.67 9.73 14.75
C ALA A 75 16.81 9.04 15.83
N GLU A 76 15.86 9.76 16.43
CA GLU A 76 14.93 9.20 17.40
C GLU A 76 13.99 8.17 16.74
N PHE A 77 13.38 8.48 15.60
CA PHE A 77 12.46 7.60 14.90
C PHE A 77 13.15 6.35 14.35
N ARG A 78 14.34 6.47 13.74
CA ARG A 78 15.15 5.30 13.31
C ARG A 78 15.40 4.32 14.46
N ARG A 79 15.71 4.86 15.64
CA ARG A 79 15.89 4.05 16.86
C ARG A 79 14.57 3.47 17.39
N LYS A 80 13.45 4.18 17.28
CA LYS A 80 12.13 3.68 17.68
C LYS A 80 11.68 2.52 16.81
N VAL A 81 11.88 2.61 15.50
CA VAL A 81 11.55 1.54 14.56
C VAL A 81 12.35 0.29 14.91
N THR A 82 13.68 0.38 14.95
CA THR A 82 14.57 -0.79 15.18
C THR A 82 14.37 -1.53 16.51
N LYS A 83 13.85 -0.86 17.56
CA LYS A 83 13.67 -1.45 18.90
C LYS A 83 12.42 -2.33 19.09
N ASP A 84 11.86 -2.89 18.02
CA ASP A 84 10.62 -3.69 18.05
C ASP A 84 9.46 -3.00 18.82
N ARG A 85 9.40 -1.67 18.77
CA ARG A 85 8.23 -0.95 19.28
C ARG A 85 7.03 -1.21 18.37
N ASP A 86 5.84 -1.08 18.94
CA ASP A 86 4.59 -1.11 18.19
C ASP A 86 4.64 -0.10 17.03
N LEU A 87 4.66 -0.62 15.80
CA LEU A 87 4.79 0.18 14.59
C LEU A 87 3.60 1.13 14.40
N LEU A 88 2.43 0.82 14.95
CA LEU A 88 1.27 1.71 14.89
C LEU A 88 1.52 2.96 15.72
N VAL A 89 2.13 2.82 16.91
CA VAL A 89 2.52 3.95 17.76
C VAL A 89 3.59 4.79 17.08
N VAL A 90 4.59 4.14 16.47
CA VAL A 90 5.65 4.85 15.74
C VAL A 90 5.09 5.64 14.55
N ALA A 91 4.23 5.01 13.74
CA ALA A 91 3.57 5.65 12.62
C ALA A 91 2.69 6.82 13.07
N HIS A 92 1.89 6.64 14.13
CA HIS A 92 1.07 7.69 14.70
C HIS A 92 1.90 8.90 15.17
N ASP A 93 2.98 8.65 15.93
CA ASP A 93 3.88 9.71 16.39
C ASP A 93 4.56 10.44 15.24
N LEU A 94 4.96 9.71 14.19
CA LEU A 94 5.58 10.23 12.99
C LEU A 94 4.62 11.13 12.21
N ILE A 95 3.39 10.65 11.95
CA ILE A 95 2.32 11.44 11.32
C ILE A 95 2.07 12.71 12.12
N ARG A 96 1.90 12.61 13.44
CA ARG A 96 1.66 13.76 14.32
C ARG A 96 2.81 14.77 14.28
N LYS A 97 4.06 14.29 14.20
CA LYS A 97 5.24 15.16 14.17
C LYS A 97 5.31 15.98 12.89
N MET A 98 4.92 15.39 11.76
CA MET A 98 4.92 15.99 10.43
C MET A 98 3.60 16.67 10.06
N SER A 99 2.56 16.54 10.88
CA SER A 99 1.30 17.26 10.68
C SER A 99 1.48 18.77 10.96
N PRO A 100 0.83 19.65 10.18
CA PRO A 100 0.81 21.08 10.47
C PRO A 100 0.30 21.35 11.90
N ARG A 101 0.99 22.20 12.66
CA ARG A 101 0.64 22.52 14.06
C ARG A 101 -0.39 23.64 14.22
N THR A 102 -0.71 24.34 13.14
CA THR A 102 -1.67 25.45 13.08
C THR A 102 -2.56 25.25 11.87
N GLY A 103 -3.85 25.61 11.96
CA GLY A 103 -4.92 25.30 11.00
C GLY A 103 -4.81 25.90 9.58
N ASP A 104 -3.60 25.93 9.03
CA ASP A 104 -3.32 26.28 7.66
C ASP A 104 -3.60 25.10 6.72
N THR A 105 -4.11 25.44 5.54
CA THR A 105 -4.35 24.58 4.37
C THR A 105 -3.07 24.06 3.69
N LYS A 106 -1.96 23.92 4.44
CA LYS A 106 -0.64 23.51 3.92
C LYS A 106 -0.49 21.98 3.78
N PRO A 107 0.37 21.51 2.87
CA PRO A 107 0.46 20.11 2.48
C PRO A 107 0.84 19.21 3.67
N ASN A 108 0.25 18.02 3.68
CA ASN A 108 0.54 17.01 4.68
C ASN A 108 1.91 16.40 4.37
N PHE A 109 2.99 16.87 5.01
CA PHE A 109 4.36 16.40 4.75
C PHE A 109 4.51 14.87 4.80
N PHE A 110 3.72 14.18 5.62
CA PHE A 110 3.71 12.72 5.63
C PHE A 110 3.19 12.13 4.33
N GLN A 111 2.16 12.74 3.73
CA GLN A 111 1.67 12.36 2.41
C GLN A 111 2.70 12.66 1.33
N ASP A 112 3.40 13.81 1.39
CA ASP A 112 4.48 14.13 0.45
C ASP A 112 5.58 13.07 0.51
N CYS A 113 5.98 12.64 1.71
CA CYS A 113 6.93 11.55 1.88
C CYS A 113 6.41 10.22 1.31
N LEU A 114 5.12 9.90 1.46
CA LEU A 114 4.54 8.69 0.88
C LEU A 114 4.53 8.74 -0.65
N MET A 115 4.22 9.89 -1.24
CA MET A 115 4.28 10.09 -2.69
C MET A 115 5.71 9.91 -3.19
N GLU A 116 6.71 10.47 -2.50
CA GLU A 116 8.13 10.29 -2.83
C GLU A 116 8.57 8.82 -2.74
N VAL A 117 8.21 8.12 -1.66
CA VAL A 117 8.59 6.70 -1.45
C VAL A 117 8.02 5.78 -2.54
N PHE A 118 6.85 6.12 -3.07
CA PHE A 118 6.17 5.31 -4.09
C PHE A 118 6.19 5.94 -5.48
N ASP A 119 7.01 6.97 -5.69
CA ASP A 119 7.15 7.59 -7.00
C ASP A 119 7.73 6.59 -8.01
N ASN A 120 7.29 6.69 -9.26
CA ASN A 120 7.71 5.84 -10.36
C ASN A 120 7.58 4.31 -10.10
N LEU A 121 6.64 3.88 -9.26
CA LEU A 121 6.46 2.47 -8.92
C LEU A 121 6.12 1.60 -10.14
N GLU A 122 5.50 2.18 -11.16
CA GLU A 122 5.17 1.53 -12.43
C GLU A 122 6.42 1.04 -13.19
N GLN A 123 7.56 1.70 -13.02
CA GLN A 123 8.84 1.28 -13.62
C GLN A 123 9.42 0.02 -12.96
N HIS A 124 8.93 -0.32 -11.77
CA HIS A 124 9.39 -1.44 -10.95
C HIS A 124 8.43 -2.64 -10.99
N ILE A 125 7.40 -2.60 -11.84
CA ILE A 125 6.47 -3.71 -12.04
C ILE A 125 7.22 -4.92 -12.61
N GLN A 126 7.18 -6.03 -11.88
CA GLN A 126 7.72 -7.32 -12.31
C GLN A 126 6.61 -8.28 -12.77
N ASN A 127 5.42 -8.18 -12.18
CA ASN A 127 4.27 -9.02 -12.53
C ASN A 127 2.97 -8.21 -12.66
N PRO A 128 2.56 -7.83 -13.89
CA PRO A 128 1.40 -6.97 -14.09
C PRO A 128 0.04 -7.69 -14.02
N LEU A 129 0.00 -9.02 -13.84
CA LEU A 129 -1.24 -9.81 -14.00
C LEU A 129 -2.38 -9.34 -13.10
N VAL A 130 -2.07 -8.93 -11.87
CA VAL A 130 -3.08 -8.42 -10.93
C VAL A 130 -3.66 -7.11 -11.45
N LEU A 131 -2.81 -6.16 -11.87
CA LEU A 131 -3.27 -4.88 -12.42
C LEU A 131 -4.06 -5.07 -13.72
N GLN A 132 -3.61 -5.96 -14.61
CA GLN A 132 -4.35 -6.31 -15.84
C GLN A 132 -5.75 -6.87 -15.51
N SER A 133 -5.84 -7.73 -14.49
CA SER A 133 -7.12 -8.28 -14.03
C SER A 133 -8.04 -7.20 -13.46
N VAL A 134 -7.47 -6.26 -12.69
CA VAL A 134 -8.20 -5.09 -12.17
C VAL A 134 -8.74 -4.24 -13.31
N LEU A 135 -7.89 -3.87 -14.29
CA LEU A 135 -8.32 -3.11 -15.46
C LEU A 135 -9.41 -3.82 -16.28
N SER A 136 -9.31 -5.14 -16.45
CA SER A 136 -10.33 -5.92 -17.16
C SER A 136 -11.68 -5.92 -16.42
N LEU A 137 -11.67 -5.93 -15.08
CA LEU A 137 -12.88 -5.80 -14.27
C LEU A 137 -13.48 -4.40 -14.37
N MET A 138 -12.64 -3.36 -14.39
CA MET A 138 -13.05 -1.97 -14.58
C MET A 138 -13.68 -1.74 -15.95
N ASP A 139 -13.11 -2.28 -17.03
CA ASP A 139 -13.71 -2.22 -18.38
C ASP A 139 -15.13 -2.78 -18.41
N ARG A 140 -15.39 -3.76 -17.55
CA ARG A 140 -16.70 -4.41 -17.40
C ARG A 140 -17.58 -3.70 -16.37
N GLY A 141 -17.19 -2.53 -15.86
CA GLY A 141 -17.97 -1.68 -14.96
C GLY A 141 -17.80 -1.97 -13.47
N THR A 142 -16.78 -2.71 -13.05
CA THR A 142 -16.42 -2.82 -11.63
C THR A 142 -15.89 -1.49 -11.12
N MET A 143 -16.42 -1.00 -10.00
CA MET A 143 -15.86 0.16 -9.33
C MET A 143 -14.64 -0.26 -8.49
N VAL A 144 -13.57 0.53 -8.53
CA VAL A 144 -12.36 0.30 -7.74
C VAL A 144 -12.22 1.40 -6.71
N LEU A 145 -12.03 1.01 -5.45
CA LEU A 145 -11.69 1.89 -4.35
C LEU A 145 -10.29 1.54 -3.87
N THR A 146 -9.40 2.53 -3.76
CA THR A 146 -8.05 2.35 -3.23
C THR A 146 -7.84 3.22 -2.01
N THR A 147 -7.01 2.74 -1.09
CA THR A 147 -6.48 3.54 0.03
C THR A 147 -4.98 3.83 -0.13
N ASN A 148 -4.42 3.55 -1.30
CA ASN A 148 -2.98 3.73 -1.57
C ASN A 148 -2.67 5.16 -2.02
N TYR A 149 -1.39 5.54 -1.88
CA TYR A 149 -0.83 6.82 -2.31
C TYR A 149 0.11 6.70 -3.53
N ASP A 150 0.21 5.51 -4.11
CA ASP A 150 1.21 5.17 -5.15
C ASP A 150 0.78 5.48 -6.59
N ASN A 151 -0.48 5.84 -6.81
CA ASN A 151 -1.10 6.10 -8.11
C ASN A 151 -0.85 5.01 -9.18
N LEU A 152 -0.51 3.79 -8.75
CA LEU A 152 0.05 2.76 -9.61
C LEU A 152 -0.94 2.29 -10.67
N LEU A 153 -2.23 2.20 -10.30
CA LEU A 153 -3.28 1.76 -11.21
C LEU A 153 -3.55 2.79 -12.31
N GLU A 154 -3.48 4.09 -12.00
CA GLU A 154 -3.66 5.16 -12.98
C GLU A 154 -2.50 5.20 -13.97
N LEU A 155 -1.26 5.17 -13.45
CA LEU A 155 -0.05 5.18 -14.28
C LEU A 155 0.02 3.93 -15.18
N PHE A 156 -0.28 2.76 -14.62
CA PHE A 156 -0.37 1.53 -15.41
C PHE A 156 -1.50 1.58 -16.45
N GLY A 157 -2.66 2.14 -16.09
CA GLY A 157 -3.78 2.36 -17.01
C GLY A 157 -3.40 3.25 -18.19
N GLN A 158 -2.71 4.36 -17.93
CA GLN A 158 -2.23 5.27 -18.95
C GLN A 158 -1.28 4.58 -19.94
N GLN A 159 -0.35 3.75 -19.47
CA GLN A 159 0.53 2.95 -20.33
C GLN A 159 -0.23 1.96 -21.22
N GLN A 160 -1.42 1.54 -20.80
CA GLN A 160 -2.32 0.66 -21.55
C GLN A 160 -3.36 1.42 -22.40
N ASN A 161 -3.18 2.72 -22.62
CA ASN A 161 -4.13 3.60 -23.31
C ASN A 161 -5.52 3.67 -22.66
N LYS A 162 -5.56 3.55 -21.33
CA LYS A 162 -6.77 3.67 -20.50
C LYS A 162 -6.59 4.78 -19.47
N PRO A 163 -6.64 6.05 -19.88
CA PRO A 163 -6.52 7.16 -18.96
C PRO A 163 -7.65 7.10 -17.92
N MET A 164 -7.28 7.27 -16.66
CA MET A 164 -8.20 7.33 -15.53
C MET A 164 -7.63 8.28 -14.48
N GLU A 165 -8.52 8.84 -13.67
CA GLU A 165 -8.19 9.74 -12.56
C GLU A 165 -8.90 9.22 -11.32
N SER A 166 -8.19 9.08 -10.20
CA SER A 166 -8.83 8.81 -8.92
C SER A 166 -9.67 9.98 -8.47
N LEU A 167 -10.89 9.70 -8.02
CA LEU A 167 -11.71 10.67 -7.33
C LEU A 167 -11.38 10.66 -5.83
N ASP A 168 -10.92 11.79 -5.29
CA ASP A 168 -10.75 11.94 -3.85
C ASP A 168 -12.12 12.09 -3.17
N LEU A 169 -12.54 11.06 -2.44
CA LEU A 169 -13.82 11.06 -1.71
C LEU A 169 -13.86 12.04 -0.53
N LYS A 170 -12.73 12.63 -0.14
CA LYS A 170 -12.67 13.69 0.88
C LYS A 170 -12.92 15.08 0.28
N ASP A 171 -12.72 15.22 -1.02
CA ASP A 171 -13.00 16.47 -1.72
C ASP A 171 -14.52 16.65 -1.82
N LYS A 172 -15.05 17.64 -1.10
CA LYS A 172 -16.48 17.97 -1.09
C LYS A 172 -16.88 18.90 -2.24
N THR A 173 -15.93 19.29 -3.09
CA THR A 173 -16.14 20.27 -4.16
C THR A 173 -16.37 19.65 -5.54
N LYS A 174 -16.23 18.32 -5.66
CA LYS A 174 -16.55 17.55 -6.87
C LYS A 174 -17.82 16.72 -6.71
#